data_AF-A0A353NR44-F1
#
_entry.id   AF-A0A353NR44-F1
#
_cell.length_a   1.000
_cell.length_b   1.000
_cell.length_c   1.000
_cell.angle_alpha   90.00
_cell.angle_beta   90.00
_cell.angle_gamma   90.00
#
_symmetry.space_group_name_H-M   'P 1'
#
loop_
_entity.id
_entity.type
_entity.pdbx_description
1 polymer ?
#
loop_
_entity_poly.entity_id
_entity_poly.type
_entity_poly.pdbx_seq_one_letter_code
_entity_poly.pdbx_strand_id
1 'polypeptide(L)' 'KALGIKPGGTTPDGQFSLETVNCLGACALAPVLVANDQIYPKVTPALLRDIIKEYRGQSDESDGSES' A
#
# COMPACT_ATOMS: atom_id res chain seq x y z
N LYS A 1 -13.55 -6.28 0.88
CA LYS A 1 -12.43 -6.10 1.84
C LYS A 1 -11.24 -6.88 1.30
N ALA A 2 -10.13 -6.24 0.92
CA ALA A 2 -9.01 -6.93 0.28
C ALA A 2 -8.11 -7.69 1.28
N LEU A 3 -7.82 -7.07 2.43
CA LEU A 3 -6.95 -7.65 3.48
C LEU A 3 -7.72 -8.13 4.73
N GLY A 4 -9.00 -7.76 4.88
CA GLY A 4 -9.84 -8.19 6.01
C GLY A 4 -9.49 -7.58 7.38
N ILE A 5 -8.39 -6.83 7.48
CA ILE A 5 -7.90 -6.19 8.70
C ILE A 5 -8.43 -4.77 8.89
N LYS A 6 -8.34 -4.28 10.14
CA LYS A 6 -8.64 -2.90 10.52
C LYS A 6 -7.41 -2.00 10.28
N PRO A 7 -7.60 -0.67 10.11
CA PRO A 7 -6.49 0.27 10.17
C PRO A 7 -5.74 0.13 11.50
N GLY A 8 -4.41 0.07 11.44
CA GLY A 8 -3.52 -0.24 12.56
C GLY A 8 -3.35 -1.74 12.86
N GLY A 9 -3.87 -2.62 12.00
CA GLY A 9 -3.79 -4.07 12.20
C GLY A 9 -2.79 -4.74 11.25
N THR A 10 -2.36 -5.95 11.61
CA THR A 10 -1.55 -6.82 10.77
C THR A 10 -2.36 -8.03 10.35
N THR A 11 -2.20 -8.48 9.10
CA THR A 11 -2.83 -9.72 8.62
C THR A 11 -2.37 -10.91 9.45
N PRO A 12 -3.23 -11.92 9.66
CA PRO A 12 -2.86 -13.12 10.41
C PRO A 12 -1.69 -13.89 9.79
N ASP A 13 -1.48 -13.76 8.48
CA ASP A 13 -0.33 -14.33 7.77
C ASP A 13 1.00 -13.61 8.04
N GLY A 14 0.99 -12.47 8.75
CA GLY A 14 2.19 -11.67 9.02
C GLY A 14 2.80 -10.95 7.82
N GLN A 15 2.16 -11.02 6.64
CA GLN A 15 2.70 -10.49 5.39
C GLN A 15 2.38 -9.00 5.15
N PHE A 16 1.25 -8.50 5.66
CA PHE A 16 0.83 -7.11 5.44
C PHE A 16 0.41 -6.43 6.74
N SER A 17 0.90 -5.21 6.95
CA SER A 17 0.46 -4.30 8.00
C SER A 17 -0.27 -3.12 7.37
N LEU A 18 -1.49 -2.83 7.84
CA LEU A 18 -2.27 -1.69 7.38
C LEU A 18 -2.13 -0.57 8.40
N GLU A 19 -1.39 0.48 8.07
CA GLU A 19 -1.29 1.69 8.89
C GLU A 19 -1.97 2.86 8.21
N THR A 20 -2.56 3.74 9.02
CA THR A 20 -3.24 4.95 8.52
C THR A 20 -2.50 6.16 9.03
N VAL A 21 -2.02 6.97 8.12
CA VAL A 21 -1.29 8.21 8.40
C VAL A 21 -2.16 9.39 8.02
N ASN A 22 -2.24 10.39 8.89
CA ASN A 22 -3.09 11.56 8.69
C ASN A 22 -2.51 12.54 7.66
N CYS A 23 -1.19 12.64 7.58
CA CYS A 23 -0.53 13.55 6.65
C CYS A 23 0.74 12.89 6.12
N LEU A 24 0.81 12.77 4.79
CA LEU A 24 2.01 12.36 4.06
C LEU A 24 2.67 13.54 3.34
N GLY A 25 2.16 14.76 3.50
CA GLY A 25 2.61 15.93 2.73
C GLY A 25 2.21 15.92 1.25
N ALA A 26 1.56 14.85 0.77
CA ALA A 26 1.16 14.65 -0.62
C ALA A 26 -0.32 15.00 -0.87
N CYS A 27 -0.83 16.09 -0.29
CA CYS A 27 -2.24 16.49 -0.40
C CYS A 27 -2.70 16.66 -1.87
N ALA A 28 -1.78 17.07 -2.76
CA ALA A 28 -2.05 17.22 -4.20
C ALA A 28 -2.23 15.88 -4.95
N LEU A 29 -1.78 14.77 -4.36
CA LEU A 29 -1.75 13.44 -4.97
C LEU A 29 -2.68 12.43 -4.28
N ALA A 30 -3.53 12.92 -3.35
CA ALA A 30 -4.53 12.10 -2.69
C ALA A 30 -5.50 11.50 -3.73
N PRO A 31 -5.94 10.23 -3.56
CA PRO A 31 -5.50 9.24 -2.57
C PRO A 31 -4.10 8.67 -2.88
N VAL A 32 -3.24 8.65 -1.86
CA VAL A 32 -1.88 8.13 -1.94
C VAL A 32 -1.73 6.89 -1.06
N LEU A 33 -1.05 5.87 -1.57
CA LEU A 33 -0.67 4.66 -0.82
C LEU A 33 0.85 4.61 -0.75
N VAL A 34 1.39 4.19 0.38
CA VAL A 34 2.82 3.88 0.50
C VAL A 34 2.95 2.41 0.81
N ALA A 35 3.73 1.68 0.02
CA ALA A 35 4.02 0.26 0.22
C ALA A 35 5.52 0.05 0.04
N ASN A 36 6.20 -0.54 1.04
CA ASN A 36 7.66 -0.75 1.02
C ASN A 36 8.46 0.51 0.60
N ASP A 37 8.22 1.64 1.25
CA ASP A 37 8.83 2.95 0.93
C ASP A 37 8.51 3.54 -0.45
N GLN A 38 7.65 2.89 -1.24
CA GLN A 38 7.26 3.37 -2.56
C GLN A 38 5.91 4.08 -2.52
N ILE A 39 5.85 5.29 -3.10
CA ILE A 39 4.66 6.14 -3.12
C ILE A 39 3.84 5.88 -4.38
N TYR A 40 2.59 5.47 -4.20
CA TYR A 40 1.61 5.24 -5.25
C TYR A 40 0.55 6.35 -5.23
N PRO A 41 0.70 7.41 -6.03
CA PRO A 41 -0.31 8.45 -6.16
C PRO A 41 -1.52 7.97 -6.96
N LYS A 42 -2.70 8.58 -6.73
CA LYS A 42 -3.96 8.27 -7.43
C LYS A 42 -4.38 6.79 -7.32
N VAL A 43 -4.16 6.18 -6.16
CA VAL A 43 -4.51 4.78 -5.94
C VAL A 43 -6.03 4.59 -6.01
N THR A 44 -6.47 3.58 -6.75
CA THR A 44 -7.90 3.21 -6.80
C THR A 44 -8.14 1.91 -6.06
N PRO A 45 -9.36 1.62 -5.57
CA PRO A 45 -9.67 0.35 -4.94
C PRO A 45 -9.51 -0.86 -5.88
N ALA A 46 -9.47 -0.65 -7.21
CA ALA A 46 -9.12 -1.68 -8.18
C ALA A 46 -7.59 -1.91 -8.18
N LEU A 47 -6.81 -0.84 -8.36
CA LEU A 47 -5.33 -0.89 -8.36
C LEU A 47 -4.77 -1.46 -7.05
N LEU A 48 -5.33 -1.05 -5.90
CA LEU A 48 -4.95 -1.58 -4.60
C LEU A 48 -5.05 -3.12 -4.54
N ARG A 49 -6.08 -3.72 -5.16
CA ARG A 49 -6.24 -5.18 -5.17
C ARG A 49 -5.20 -5.84 -6.07
N ASP A 50 -4.86 -5.22 -7.18
CA ASP A 50 -3.81 -5.69 -8.08
C ASP A 50 -2.45 -5.63 -7.37
N ILE A 51 -2.11 -4.50 -6.77
CA ILE A 51 -0.88 -4.32 -5.98
C ILE A 51 -0.77 -5.40 -4.89
N ILE A 52 -1.84 -5.63 -4.11
CA ILE A 52 -1.83 -6.67 -3.05
C ILE A 52 -1.63 -8.07 -3.63
N LYS A 53 -2.27 -8.38 -4.77
CA LYS A 53 -2.07 -9.68 -5.45
C LYS A 53 -0.65 -9.82 -5.96
N GLU A 54 -0.11 -8.74 -6.49
CA GLU A 54 1.23 -8.66 -7.02
C GLU A 54 2.25 -8.94 -5.92
N TYR A 55 2.19 -8.24 -4.78
CA TYR A 55 3.04 -8.52 -3.61
C TYR A 55 2.83 -9.92 -3.00
N ARG A 56 1.65 -10.53 -3.14
CA ARG A 56 1.43 -11.93 -2.71
C ARG A 56 2.03 -12.96 -3.68
N GLY A 57 2.29 -12.57 -4.93
CA GLY A 57 2.83 -13.43 -5.98
C GLY A 57 4.28 -13.15 -6.35
N GLN A 58 4.80 -11.95 -6.04
CA GLN A 58 6.16 -11.50 -6.31
C GLN A 58 6.97 -11.51 -5.01
N SER A 59 7.78 -12.55 -4.83
CA SER A 59 8.96 -12.49 -3.97
C SER A 59 10.00 -11.62 -4.69
N ASP A 60 10.39 -10.51 -4.07
CA ASP A 60 11.47 -9.59 -4.47
C ASP A 60 11.36 -8.90 -5.84
N GLU A 61 11.10 -7.59 -5.81
CA GLU A 61 12.00 -6.53 -6.34
C GLU A 61 11.28 -5.33 -6.99
N SER A 62 11.69 -4.15 -6.52
CA SER A 62 11.74 -2.81 -7.13
C SER A 62 10.47 -2.14 -7.63
N ASP A 63 10.20 -0.94 -7.12
CA ASP A 63 10.61 0.23 -7.90
C ASP A 63 10.80 1.45 -6.97
N GLY A 64 12.01 1.98 -6.94
CA GLY A 64 12.29 3.26 -6.32
C GLY A 64 11.87 4.36 -7.26
N SER A 65 11.14 5.34 -6.74
CA SER A 65 11.16 6.68 -7.30
C SER A 65 11.21 7.69 -6.16
N GLU A 66 12.43 7.88 -5.64
CA GLU A 66 12.85 9.11 -4.97
C GLU A 66 12.59 10.33 -5.87
N SER A 67 12.27 11.46 -5.26
CA SER A 67 12.44 12.80 -5.83
C SER A 67 13.20 13.66 -4.85
#